data_AF-A0A6G3U249-F1
#
_entry.id   AF-A0A6G3U249-F1
#
_cell.length_a   1.000
_cell.length_b   1.000
_cell.length_c   1.000
_cell.angle_alpha   90.00
_cell.angle_beta   90.00
_cell.angle_gamma   90.00
#
_symmetry.space_group_name_H-M   'P 1'
#
loop_
_entity.id
_entity.type
_entity.pdbx_description
1 polymer ?
#
loop_
_entity_poly.entity_id
_entity_poly.type
_entity_poly.pdbx_seq_one_letter_code
_entity_poly.pdbx_strand_id
1 'polypeptide(L)'
;MSATDRPAPQHTTAERTADAVRAYRPALRDGVLISPALLRGPRTVHLVKHPVSQAAFEIGPRERFVLGLLDGTRDADDVEAAYAQRFRRRLPPEQWTRLLGLLGTRGLLDGSPDPAP
;
A
#
# COMPACT_ATOMS: atom_id res chain seq x y z
N MET A 1 6.84 46.42 -25.06
CA MET A 1 5.74 45.99 -24.17
C MET A 1 5.99 44.54 -23.83
N SER A 2 6.53 44.31 -22.63
CA SER A 2 6.90 42.99 -22.12
C SER A 2 5.68 42.32 -21.50
N ALA A 3 5.35 41.11 -21.96
CA ALA A 3 4.57 40.16 -21.20
C ALA A 3 5.24 38.80 -21.41
N THR A 4 6.25 38.53 -20.57
CA THR A 4 6.75 37.17 -20.38
C THR A 4 5.63 36.39 -19.71
N ASP A 5 4.84 35.68 -20.52
CA ASP A 5 4.00 34.59 -20.04
C ASP A 5 4.95 33.57 -19.38
N ARG A 6 4.93 33.55 -18.05
CA ARG A 6 5.71 32.60 -17.26
C ARG A 6 4.91 31.30 -17.32
N PRO A 7 5.38 30.23 -18.00
CA PRO A 7 4.65 28.97 -17.99
C PRO A 7 4.55 28.50 -16.53
N ALA A 8 3.33 28.15 -16.10
CA ALA A 8 3.09 27.50 -14.82
C ALA A 8 4.01 26.27 -14.70
N PRO A 9 4.51 25.92 -13.50
CA PRO A 9 5.32 24.72 -13.33
C PRO A 9 4.51 23.52 -13.83
N GLN A 10 4.96 22.93 -14.93
CA GLN A 10 4.36 21.73 -15.48
C GLN A 10 4.78 20.58 -14.56
N HIS A 11 3.91 20.19 -13.62
CA HIS A 11 4.14 18.98 -12.83
C HIS A 11 4.25 17.82 -13.80
N THR A 12 5.39 17.15 -13.77
CA THR A 12 5.64 16.00 -14.63
C THR A 12 4.59 14.93 -14.35
N THR A 13 4.25 14.09 -15.34
CA THR A 13 3.28 12.99 -15.14
C THR A 13 3.69 12.08 -13.98
N ALA A 14 5.00 11.91 -13.73
CA ALA A 14 5.53 11.16 -12.60
C ALA A 14 5.19 11.80 -11.25
N GLU A 15 5.37 13.13 -11.10
CA GLU A 15 5.00 13.85 -9.87
C GLU A 15 3.51 13.79 -9.59
N ARG A 16 2.66 13.99 -10.61
CA ARG A 16 1.19 13.87 -10.43
C ARG A 16 0.77 12.46 -10.02
N THR A 17 1.44 11.44 -10.54
CA THR A 17 1.18 10.05 -10.14
C THR A 17 1.63 9.81 -8.69
N ALA A 18 2.77 10.35 -8.29
CA ALA A 18 3.26 10.24 -6.91
C ALA A 18 2.33 10.93 -5.92
N ASP A 19 1.84 12.13 -6.23
CA ASP A 19 0.87 12.87 -5.42
C ASP A 19 -0.46 12.10 -5.31
N ALA A 20 -0.96 11.55 -6.42
CA ALA A 20 -2.16 10.74 -6.41
C ALA A 20 -2.02 9.48 -5.55
N VAL A 21 -0.87 8.80 -5.61
CA VAL A 21 -0.59 7.62 -4.78
C VAL A 21 -0.46 7.97 -3.30
N ARG A 22 0.07 9.16 -2.97
CA ARG A 22 0.12 9.65 -1.59
C ARG A 22 -1.26 9.98 -1.02
N ALA A 23 -2.10 10.64 -1.82
CA ALA A 23 -3.46 11.01 -1.43
C ALA A 23 -4.45 9.84 -1.45
N TYR A 24 -4.10 8.72 -2.09
CA TYR A 24 -4.94 7.54 -2.17
C TYR A 24 -5.17 6.91 -0.79
N ARG A 25 -6.43 6.58 -0.51
CA ARG A 25 -6.88 5.94 0.75
C ARG A 25 -7.24 4.47 0.47
N PRO A 26 -6.26 3.56 0.47
CA PRO A 26 -6.49 2.16 0.16
C PRO A 26 -7.34 1.45 1.22
N ALA A 27 -8.27 0.61 0.77
CA ALA A 27 -8.93 -0.41 1.58
C ALA A 27 -8.49 -1.80 1.12
N LEU A 28 -8.37 -2.75 2.05
CA LEU A 28 -8.34 -4.16 1.67
C LEU A 28 -9.70 -4.59 1.12
N ARG A 29 -9.66 -5.47 0.12
CA ARG A 29 -10.86 -6.12 -0.40
C ARG A 29 -11.57 -6.90 0.70
N ASP A 30 -12.90 -6.86 0.68
CA ASP A 30 -13.74 -7.60 1.60
C ASP A 30 -13.45 -9.10 1.57
N GLY A 31 -13.33 -9.70 2.76
CA GLY A 31 -13.05 -11.13 2.93
C GLY A 31 -11.57 -11.50 2.84
N VAL A 32 -10.65 -10.56 2.60
CA VAL A 32 -9.20 -10.82 2.78
C VAL A 32 -8.95 -11.23 4.22
N LEU A 33 -8.39 -12.44 4.41
CA LEU A 33 -8.05 -12.95 5.73
C LEU A 33 -6.56 -12.76 5.98
N ILE A 34 -6.22 -12.31 7.19
CA ILE A 34 -4.83 -12.22 7.62
C ILE A 34 -4.64 -13.02 8.90
N SER A 35 -3.73 -13.99 8.89
CA SER A 35 -3.51 -14.88 10.02
C SER A 35 -2.88 -14.14 11.22
N PRO A 36 -3.00 -14.72 12.44
CA PRO A 36 -2.10 -14.42 13.54
C PRO A 36 -0.63 -14.65 13.16
N ALA A 37 0.28 -14.23 14.03
CA ALA A 37 1.71 -14.49 13.87
C ALA A 37 1.98 -16.00 13.90
N LEU A 38 2.72 -16.49 12.91
CA LEU A 38 3.17 -17.86 12.79
C LEU A 38 4.70 -17.90 12.86
N LEU A 39 5.25 -18.96 13.45
CA LEU A 39 6.69 -19.22 13.43
C LEU A 39 7.05 -20.11 12.25
N ARG A 40 7.94 -19.61 11.40
CA ARG A 40 8.53 -20.34 10.27
C ARG A 40 10.04 -20.39 10.47
N GLY A 41 10.49 -21.41 11.20
CA GLY A 41 11.87 -21.47 11.69
C GLY A 41 12.17 -20.28 12.61
N PRO A 42 13.24 -19.50 12.37
CA PRO A 42 13.56 -18.32 13.19
C PRO A 42 12.73 -17.08 12.83
N ARG A 43 11.85 -17.14 11.82
CA ARG A 43 11.11 -15.98 11.31
C ARG A 43 9.68 -15.97 11.82
N THR A 44 9.19 -14.79 12.19
CA THR A 44 7.76 -14.54 12.39
C THR A 44 7.13 -14.10 11.08
N VAL A 45 6.10 -14.81 10.63
CA VAL A 45 5.37 -14.53 9.39
C VAL A 45 3.86 -14.46 9.66
N HIS A 46 3.13 -13.87 8.73
CA HIS A 46 1.68 -13.94 8.66
C HIS A 46 1.29 -14.41 7.26
N LEU A 47 0.11 -15.01 7.14
CA LEU A 47 -0.47 -15.40 5.87
C LEU A 47 -1.60 -14.42 5.51
N VAL A 48 -1.59 -13.95 4.27
CA VAL A 48 -2.72 -13.22 3.66
C VAL A 48 -3.39 -14.15 2.68
N LYS A 49 -4.70 -14.36 2.82
CA LYS A 49 -5.51 -15.20 1.94
C LYS A 49 -6.43 -14.35 1.09
N HIS A 50 -6.36 -14.52 -0.22
CA HIS A 50 -7.28 -13.89 -1.17
C HIS A 50 -8.67 -14.53 -1.06
N PRO A 51 -9.77 -13.74 -0.96
CA PRO A 51 -11.11 -14.27 -0.71
C PRO A 51 -11.66 -15.11 -1.87
N VAL A 52 -11.38 -14.73 -3.13
CA VAL A 52 -11.91 -15.44 -4.31
C VAL A 52 -11.01 -16.61 -4.72
N SER A 53 -9.79 -16.33 -5.19
CA SER A 53 -8.83 -17.37 -5.62
C SER A 53 -8.31 -18.30 -4.52
N GLN A 54 -8.56 -18.00 -3.24
CA GLN A 54 -8.05 -18.75 -2.08
C GLN A 54 -6.52 -18.80 -1.98
N ALA A 55 -5.78 -18.10 -2.84
CA ALA A 55 -4.33 -18.01 -2.82
C ALA A 55 -3.84 -17.41 -1.50
N ALA A 56 -2.78 -17.97 -0.93
CA ALA A 56 -2.17 -17.52 0.32
C ALA A 56 -0.73 -17.05 0.11
N PHE A 57 -0.37 -15.93 0.72
CA PHE A 57 0.96 -15.32 0.61
C PHE A 57 1.55 -15.07 2.00
N GLU A 58 2.85 -15.35 2.16
CA GLU A 58 3.59 -14.99 3.37
C GLU A 58 3.96 -13.51 3.36
N ILE A 59 3.75 -12.85 4.50
CA ILE A 59 4.17 -11.47 4.76
C ILE A 59 4.87 -11.38 6.12
N GLY A 60 5.75 -10.39 6.26
CA GLY A 60 6.40 -10.11 7.53
C GLY A 60 5.53 -9.30 8.50
N PRO A 61 6.02 -9.06 9.73
CA PRO A 61 5.29 -8.28 10.74
C PRO A 61 5.08 -6.82 10.34
N ARG A 62 5.97 -6.25 9.51
CA ARG A 62 5.89 -4.86 9.04
C ARG A 62 4.79 -4.69 8.01
N GLU A 63 4.76 -5.58 7.02
CA GLU A 63 3.70 -5.64 6.02
C GLU A 63 2.35 -5.91 6.70
N ARG A 64 2.30 -6.83 7.68
CA ARG A 64 1.08 -7.11 8.46
C ARG A 64 0.55 -5.87 9.16
N PHE A 65 1.43 -5.04 9.71
CA PHE A 65 1.06 -3.80 10.36
C PHE A 65 0.45 -2.83 9.34
N VAL A 66 1.12 -2.60 8.22
CA VAL A 66 0.64 -1.69 7.16
C VAL A 66 -0.71 -2.16 6.62
N LEU A 67 -0.85 -3.44 6.28
CA LEU A 67 -2.12 -4.01 5.78
C LEU A 67 -3.26 -3.84 6.78
N GLY A 68 -2.98 -3.88 8.09
CA GLY A 68 -3.98 -3.64 9.13
C GLY A 68 -4.46 -2.19 9.23
N LEU A 69 -3.82 -1.24 8.55
CA LEU A 69 -4.21 0.17 8.52
C LEU A 69 -5.01 0.53 7.25
N LEU A 70 -5.05 -0.35 6.25
CA LEU A 70 -5.70 -0.12 4.96
C LEU A 70 -7.20 -0.38 5.07
N ASP A 71 -7.91 0.59 5.63
CA ASP A 71 -9.35 0.56 5.88
C ASP A 71 -10.15 1.52 4.98
N GLY A 72 -9.49 2.13 3.98
CA GLY A 72 -10.10 3.10 3.08
C GLY A 72 -10.16 4.53 3.64
N THR A 73 -9.68 4.76 4.87
CA THR A 73 -9.73 6.09 5.51
C THR A 73 -8.38 6.76 5.63
N ARG A 74 -7.29 5.99 5.71
CA ARG A 74 -5.92 6.51 5.89
C ARG A 74 -5.20 6.67 4.56
N ASP A 75 -4.49 7.77 4.42
CA ASP A 75 -3.60 8.02 3.28
C ASP A 75 -2.15 7.59 3.60
N ALA A 76 -1.23 7.88 2.68
CA ALA A 76 0.18 7.50 2.83
C ALA A 76 0.85 8.14 4.05
N ASP A 77 0.51 9.39 4.36
CA ASP A 77 1.15 10.14 5.44
C ASP A 77 0.66 9.65 6.81
N ASP A 78 -0.65 9.34 6.92
CA ASP A 78 -1.24 8.68 8.09
C ASP A 78 -0.54 7.34 8.39
N VAL A 79 -0.35 6.52 7.35
CA VAL A 79 0.30 5.21 7.47
C VAL A 79 1.79 5.35 7.77
N GLU A 80 2.50 6.29 7.14
CA GLU A 80 3.91 6.56 7.40
C GLU A 80 4.11 7.01 8.85
N ALA A 81 3.26 7.90 9.36
CA ALA A 81 3.32 8.37 10.75
C ALA A 81 3.10 7.22 11.75
N ALA A 82 2.08 6.38 11.54
CA ALA A 82 1.81 5.21 12.37
C ALA A 82 2.97 4.19 12.31
N TYR A 83 3.53 3.97 11.13
CA TYR A 83 4.68 3.07 10.91
C TYR A 83 5.94 3.60 11.61
N ALA A 84 6.23 4.90 11.50
CA ALA A 84 7.36 5.54 12.17
C ALA A 84 7.23 5.51 13.69
N GLN A 85 6.03 5.72 14.22
CA GLN A 85 5.77 5.57 15.65
C GLN A 85 6.05 4.14 16.12
N ARG A 86 5.59 3.13 15.37
CA ARG A 86 5.67 1.71 15.77
C ARG A 86 7.05 1.07 15.59
N PHE A 87 7.77 1.42 14.53
CA PHE A 87 9.03 0.77 14.14
C PHE A 87 10.25 1.69 14.23
N ARG A 88 10.07 2.96 14.58
CA ARG A 88 11.13 3.99 14.59
C ARG A 88 11.87 4.07 13.25
N ARG A 89 11.14 3.83 12.16
CA ARG A 89 11.63 3.84 10.77
C ARG A 89 10.63 4.54 9.88
N ARG A 90 11.10 5.23 8.85
CA ARG A 90 10.23 5.80 7.83
C ARG A 90 9.83 4.74 6.80
N LEU A 91 8.68 4.94 6.17
CA LEU A 91 8.21 4.18 5.03
C LEU A 91 8.43 5.04 3.79
N PRO A 92 9.47 4.78 2.97
CA PRO A 92 9.73 5.60 1.79
C PRO A 92 8.56 5.56 0.80
N PRO A 93 8.24 6.66 0.11
CA PRO A 93 7.16 6.71 -0.87
C PRO A 93 7.28 5.65 -1.96
N GLU A 94 8.50 5.29 -2.38
CA GLU A 94 8.73 4.24 -3.37
C GLU A 94 8.34 2.85 -2.83
N GLN A 95 8.59 2.62 -1.54
CA GLN A 95 8.18 1.38 -0.87
C GLN A 95 6.65 1.32 -0.74
N TRP A 96 6.01 2.45 -0.42
CA TRP A 96 4.56 2.57 -0.39
C TRP A 96 3.92 2.27 -1.75
N THR A 97 4.38 2.95 -2.80
CA THR A 97 3.91 2.73 -4.19
C THR A 97 4.10 1.29 -4.63
N ARG A 98 5.27 0.69 -4.33
CA ARG A 98 5.55 -0.71 -4.64
C ARG A 98 4.61 -1.66 -3.90
N LEU A 99 4.34 -1.40 -2.63
CA LEU A 99 3.41 -2.22 -1.83
C LEU A 99 2.00 -2.15 -2.43
N LEU A 100 1.48 -0.96 -2.71
CA LEU A 100 0.15 -0.78 -3.29
C LEU A 100 0.04 -1.44 -4.66
N GLY A 101 1.03 -1.27 -5.53
CA GLY A 101 1.08 -1.95 -6.82
C GLY A 101 1.04 -3.47 -6.67
N LEU A 102 1.78 -4.02 -5.71
CA LEU A 102 1.81 -5.46 -5.44
C LEU A 102 0.49 -6.00 -4.86
N LEU A 103 -0.19 -5.22 -4.02
CA LEU A 103 -1.51 -5.61 -3.51
C LEU A 103 -2.57 -5.54 -4.60
N GLY A 104 -2.52 -4.51 -5.46
CA GLY A 104 -3.41 -4.37 -6.61
C GLY A 104 -3.25 -5.49 -7.63
N THR A 105 -2.02 -5.89 -7.98
CA THR A 105 -1.78 -7.02 -8.90
C THR A 105 -2.23 -8.36 -8.34
N ARG A 106 -2.30 -8.49 -7.01
CA ARG A 106 -2.83 -9.68 -6.33
C ARG A 106 -4.34 -9.62 -6.08
N GLY A 107 -5.02 -8.57 -6.51
CA GLY A 107 -6.46 -8.37 -6.28
C GLY A 107 -6.84 -8.12 -4.81
N LEU A 108 -5.86 -7.77 -3.95
CA LEU A 108 -6.07 -7.64 -2.51
C LEU A 108 -6.60 -6.27 -2.07
N LEU A 109 -6.51 -5.25 -2.93
CA LEU A 109 -7.13 -3.96 -2.66
C LEU A 109 -8.57 -3.95 -3.17
N ASP A 110 -9.41 -3.18 -2.48
CA ASP A 110 -10.76 -2.91 -2.95
C ASP A 110 -10.73 -2.26 -4.35
N GLY A 111 -11.67 -2.66 -5.21
CA GLY A 111 -11.73 -2.24 -6.62
C GLY A 111 -10.65 -2.80 -7.55
N SER A 112 -9.68 -3.57 -7.07
CA SER A 112 -8.70 -4.24 -7.96
C SER A 112 -9.36 -5.38 -8.73
N PRO A 113 -8.94 -5.71 -9.95
CA PRO A 113 -9.44 -6.89 -10.65
C PRO A 113 -9.10 -8.17 -9.88
N ASP A 114 -9.93 -9.20 -9.99
CA ASP A 114 -9.57 -10.52 -9.48
C ASP A 114 -8.31 -11.02 -10.21
N PRO A 115 -7.37 -11.67 -9.51
CA PRO A 115 -6.20 -12.24 -10.16
C PRO A 115 -6.66 -13.31 -11.16
N ALA A 116 -5.95 -13.40 -12.29
CA ALA A 116 -6.20 -14.46 -13.26
C ALA A 116 -6.09 -15.84 -12.57
N PRO A 117 -6.94 -16.82 -12.96
CA PRO A 117 -6.95 -18.16 -12.39
C PRO A 117 -5.63 -18.93 -12.59
#